data_AF-A0A0F9GWD9-F1
#
_entry.id   AF-A0A0F9GWD9-F1
#
_cell.length_a   1.000
_cell.length_b   1.000
_cell.length_c   1.000
_cell.angle_alpha   90.00
_cell.angle_beta   90.00
_cell.angle_gamma   90.00
#
_symmetry.space_group_name_H-M   'P 1'
#
loop_
_entity.id
_entity.type
_entity.pdbx_description
1 polymer ?
#
loop_
_entity_poly.entity_id
_entity_poly.type
_entity_poly.pdbx_seq_one_letter_code
_entity_poly.pdbx_strand_id
1 'polypeptide(L)'
;MALIYTYCRKSIHDDYFFVDPLRMLAEKIMAPKFNLKNHIMIEKHCHASILSKIESIKNLNAQNSDEETLLLEYKATLPSFLKGIVFSGNIYRKKPFDLDPFINIFAKFQPEFEKYIFNVFQQYWPAEALSEIRGKVLKEYIDSFTHQLGEIYKVIHKEFIWVLETKKKLQKIEEEQLLDDMQRKLLTRCKSYIYKVKEDNLPNYMLSILSDRGFLPNYFGLGGNIIAYVNKGYSATWNKIDFELNRTALIALREYSPGNLIYANGGKYRTAFFHFPVREDTNERIDAILPDSYLFSTETFRIIEKGQPTSGYNQGELVEIEGIPISNVDLSFLSHVSDSDDYRFRMACRSAGYLQSYHRGGEIYSINDLELHHIHGQKIRFVNIGPIAKEKDFEFGYPICIVCGATRSPFASDRELEHFIEHHSKETCGKEPDNYALTTDADVDMLLFKSFKEKSEAINYAEAIRMGANIILEMNRDDLEILLLPETEEEYNVVIYDPMPGGSGLLGQIIERWKEVCKAALILLDCSNQCQLSCYVCMRTYRNIMNHESFDRNLAMDLIKNYTTNIVFRHDIPARTGQQIQTGTSTN
;
A
#
# COMPACT_ATOMS: atom_id res chain seq x y z
N MET A 1 4.72 -52.34 7.64
CA MET A 1 4.11 -51.58 6.53
C MET A 1 3.81 -50.20 7.07
N ALA A 2 4.60 -49.19 6.70
CA ALA A 2 4.38 -47.81 7.16
C ALA A 2 3.40 -47.15 6.19
N LEU A 3 2.20 -46.86 6.66
CA LEU A 3 1.23 -46.03 5.94
C LEU A 3 1.67 -44.57 6.15
N ILE A 4 2.37 -44.00 5.16
CA ILE A 4 2.72 -42.58 5.20
C ILE A 4 1.52 -41.82 4.62
N TYR A 5 0.71 -41.23 5.51
CA TYR A 5 -0.37 -40.33 5.12
C TYR A 5 0.23 -38.93 4.92
N THR A 6 0.69 -38.62 3.71
CA THR A 6 1.10 -37.25 3.38
C THR A 6 -0.14 -36.43 3.09
N TYR A 7 -0.39 -35.39 3.88
CA TYR A 7 -1.44 -34.41 3.63
C TYR A 7 -1.01 -33.50 2.47
N CYS A 8 -1.12 -33.99 1.24
CA CYS A 8 -0.98 -33.16 0.05
C CYS A 8 -2.28 -32.38 -0.10
N ARG A 9 -2.24 -31.07 0.21
CA ARG A 9 -3.35 -30.17 -0.14
C ARG A 9 -3.48 -30.19 -1.66
N LYS A 10 -4.70 -30.36 -2.19
CA LYS A 10 -4.96 -30.30 -3.63
C LYS A 10 -4.91 -28.83 -4.08
N SER A 11 -3.70 -28.30 -4.29
CA SER A 11 -3.49 -26.92 -4.69
C SER A 11 -3.50 -26.76 -6.22
N ILE A 12 -3.88 -25.57 -6.71
CA ILE A 12 -3.86 -25.20 -8.13
C ILE A 12 -2.47 -25.46 -8.75
N HIS A 13 -1.41 -25.18 -8.00
CA HIS A 13 -0.03 -25.40 -8.42
C HIS A 13 0.22 -26.88 -8.70
N ASP A 14 -0.22 -27.78 -7.82
CA ASP A 14 0.03 -29.21 -7.95
C ASP A 14 -0.72 -29.82 -9.14
N ASP A 15 -1.96 -29.37 -9.40
CA ASP A 15 -2.76 -29.85 -10.52
C ASP A 15 -2.06 -29.61 -11.87
N TYR A 16 -1.38 -28.47 -12.05
CA TYR A 16 -0.62 -28.18 -13.27
C TYR A 16 0.51 -29.18 -13.52
N PHE A 17 1.30 -29.47 -12.49
CA PHE A 17 2.47 -30.35 -12.60
C PHE A 17 2.09 -31.83 -12.58
N PHE A 18 0.96 -32.22 -11.98
CA PHE A 18 0.51 -33.61 -11.97
C PHE A 18 -0.07 -34.10 -13.30
N VAL A 19 -0.50 -33.19 -14.17
CA VAL A 19 -0.87 -33.53 -15.55
C VAL A 19 0.35 -33.98 -16.37
N ASP A 20 1.54 -33.43 -16.07
CA ASP A 20 2.81 -33.81 -16.70
C ASP A 20 3.96 -33.87 -15.67
N PRO A 21 4.07 -34.96 -14.88
CA PRO A 21 5.06 -35.05 -13.80
C PRO A 21 6.51 -34.97 -14.26
N LEU A 22 6.79 -35.37 -15.51
CA LEU A 22 8.13 -35.28 -16.08
C LEU A 22 8.56 -33.82 -16.22
N ARG A 23 7.62 -32.90 -16.42
CA ARG A 23 7.91 -31.48 -16.47
C ARG A 23 8.53 -30.96 -15.17
N MET A 24 8.00 -31.37 -14.02
CA MET A 24 8.57 -31.04 -12.71
C MET A 24 9.97 -31.63 -12.49
N LEU A 25 10.22 -32.82 -13.04
CA LEU A 25 11.47 -33.56 -12.81
C LEU A 25 12.58 -33.24 -13.83
N ALA A 26 12.21 -32.80 -15.02
CA ALA A 26 13.12 -32.65 -16.16
C ALA A 26 13.31 -31.19 -16.63
N GLU A 27 12.43 -30.25 -16.27
CA GLU A 27 12.66 -28.84 -16.62
C GLU A 27 13.80 -28.23 -15.79
N LYS A 28 14.53 -27.31 -16.42
CA LYS A 28 15.45 -26.42 -15.73
C LYS A 28 14.64 -25.45 -14.88
N ILE A 29 14.82 -25.50 -13.56
CA ILE A 29 14.39 -24.43 -12.66
C ILE A 29 14.94 -23.11 -13.19
N MET A 30 14.05 -22.19 -13.57
CA MET A 30 14.46 -20.87 -14.05
C MET A 30 14.71 -19.98 -12.86
N ALA A 31 15.80 -19.21 -12.89
CA ALA A 31 16.01 -18.20 -11.87
C ALA A 31 14.90 -17.14 -11.98
N PRO A 32 14.36 -16.65 -10.84
CA PRO A 32 13.38 -15.57 -10.87
C PRO A 32 13.99 -14.34 -11.53
N LYS A 33 13.24 -13.70 -12.45
CA LYS A 33 13.63 -12.44 -13.07
C LYS A 33 13.25 -11.29 -12.15
N PHE A 34 14.25 -10.55 -11.67
CA PHE A 34 14.05 -9.34 -10.87
C PHE A 34 13.99 -8.10 -11.77
N ASN A 35 13.03 -7.22 -11.52
CA ASN A 35 12.99 -5.91 -12.18
C ASN A 35 14.03 -4.96 -11.58
N LEU A 36 15.05 -4.65 -12.37
CA LEU A 36 16.08 -3.68 -12.02
C LEU A 36 15.76 -2.26 -12.51
N LYS A 37 14.57 -2.03 -13.09
CA LYS A 37 14.08 -0.71 -13.56
C LYS A 37 13.09 -0.05 -12.60
N ASN A 38 12.99 -0.52 -11.36
CA ASN A 38 12.14 0.11 -10.35
C ASN A 38 12.80 1.42 -9.88
N HIS A 39 12.41 2.54 -10.49
CA HIS A 39 12.93 3.88 -10.19
C HIS A 39 12.88 4.24 -8.71
N ILE A 40 11.84 3.83 -7.97
CA ILE A 40 11.73 4.10 -6.53
C ILE A 40 12.84 3.36 -5.77
N MET A 41 13.16 2.12 -6.15
CA MET A 41 14.25 1.37 -5.52
C MET A 41 15.61 1.91 -5.89
N ILE A 42 15.79 2.27 -7.16
CA ILE A 42 17.03 2.86 -7.64
C ILE A 42 17.32 4.15 -6.89
N GLU A 43 16.34 5.05 -6.79
CA GLU A 43 16.46 6.32 -6.08
C GLU A 43 16.90 6.11 -4.62
N LYS A 44 16.25 5.20 -3.89
CA LYS A 44 16.66 4.85 -2.51
C LYS A 44 18.10 4.33 -2.44
N HIS A 45 18.52 3.51 -3.41
CA HIS A 45 19.89 3.03 -3.50
C HIS A 45 20.88 4.14 -3.87
N CYS A 46 20.48 5.12 -4.68
CA CYS A 46 21.24 6.34 -4.93
C CYS A 46 21.43 7.13 -3.62
N HIS A 47 20.37 7.29 -2.81
CA HIS A 47 20.48 7.94 -1.49
C HIS A 47 21.46 7.22 -0.56
N ALA A 48 21.38 5.90 -0.46
CA ALA A 48 22.32 5.10 0.34
C ALA A 48 23.76 5.22 -0.17
N SER A 49 23.95 5.32 -1.49
CA SER A 49 25.26 5.50 -2.13
C SER A 49 25.84 6.89 -1.85
N ILE A 50 25.00 7.94 -1.84
CA ILE A 50 25.38 9.30 -1.44
C ILE A 50 25.89 9.31 0.00
N LEU A 51 25.14 8.72 0.93
CA LEU A 51 25.57 8.59 2.33
C LEU A 51 26.90 7.86 2.46
N SER A 52 27.05 6.75 1.74
CA SER A 52 28.29 5.96 1.72
C SER A 52 29.48 6.77 1.19
N LYS A 53 29.25 7.59 0.16
CA LYS A 53 30.28 8.49 -0.40
C LYS A 53 30.69 9.55 0.61
N ILE A 54 29.74 10.19 1.29
CA ILE A 54 30.06 11.20 2.32
C ILE A 54 30.83 10.57 3.50
N GLU A 55 30.42 9.39 3.98
CA GLU A 55 31.17 8.65 5.01
C GLU A 55 32.57 8.23 4.54
N SER A 56 32.76 7.95 3.24
CA SER A 56 34.09 7.66 2.70
C SER A 56 35.04 8.86 2.76
N ILE A 57 34.53 10.09 2.52
CA ILE A 57 35.32 11.33 2.61
C ILE A 57 35.80 11.53 4.06
N LYS A 58 34.91 11.27 5.03
CA LYS A 58 35.26 11.30 6.45
C LYS A 58 36.35 10.30 6.82
N ASN A 59 36.28 9.06 6.31
CA ASN A 59 37.26 8.02 6.61
C ASN A 59 38.63 8.25 5.94
N LEU A 60 38.65 8.87 4.76
CA LEU A 60 39.86 9.17 4.00
C LEU A 60 40.50 10.51 4.40
N ASN A 61 39.91 11.21 5.38
CA ASN A 61 40.16 12.61 5.73
C ASN A 61 39.84 13.57 4.56
N ALA A 62 39.10 14.64 4.86
CA ALA A 62 38.78 15.68 3.89
C ALA A 62 40.06 16.25 3.27
N GLN A 63 40.07 16.39 1.95
CA GLN A 63 41.22 16.83 1.16
C GLN A 63 41.16 18.32 0.80
N ASN A 64 39.99 18.95 0.97
CA ASN A 64 39.76 20.36 0.65
C ASN A 64 38.70 20.99 1.58
N SER A 65 38.62 22.32 1.56
CA SER A 65 37.70 23.10 2.42
C SER A 65 36.22 22.86 2.15
N ASP A 66 35.85 22.56 0.90
CA ASP A 66 34.47 22.22 0.56
C ASP A 66 34.08 20.85 1.15
N GLU A 67 34.99 19.87 1.17
CA GLU A 67 34.79 18.56 1.80
C GLU A 67 34.66 18.67 3.32
N GLU A 68 35.49 19.50 3.96
CA GLU A 68 35.36 19.80 5.39
C GLU A 68 34.00 20.43 5.71
N THR A 69 33.57 21.39 4.90
CA THR A 69 32.26 22.04 5.04
C THR A 69 31.13 21.03 4.84
N LEU A 70 31.23 20.16 3.83
CA LEU A 70 30.25 19.10 3.57
C LEU A 70 30.12 18.16 4.76
N LEU A 71 31.24 17.71 5.35
CA LEU A 71 31.22 16.83 6.52
C LEU A 71 30.62 17.50 7.76
N LEU A 72 30.88 18.79 7.96
CA LEU A 72 30.33 19.56 9.06
C LEU A 72 28.81 19.69 8.93
N GLU A 73 28.32 20.10 7.76
CA GLU A 73 26.89 20.26 7.49
C GLU A 73 26.16 18.90 7.45
N TYR A 74 26.81 17.86 6.94
CA TYR A 74 26.30 16.50 6.96
C TYR A 74 26.08 16.00 8.40
N LYS A 75 27.05 16.20 9.30
CA LYS A 75 26.94 15.79 10.71
C LYS A 75 25.84 16.54 11.45
N ALA A 76 25.62 17.81 11.11
CA ALA A 76 24.53 18.60 11.66
C ALA A 76 23.17 18.11 11.14
N THR A 77 23.07 17.89 9.83
CA THR A 77 21.85 17.49 9.11
C THR A 77 21.42 16.06 9.42
N LEU A 78 22.36 15.13 9.57
CA LEU A 78 22.11 13.71 9.79
C LEU A 78 22.67 13.27 11.15
N PRO A 79 22.06 13.69 12.28
CA PRO A 79 22.48 13.25 13.61
C PRO A 79 22.32 11.72 13.75
N SER A 80 22.97 11.10 14.72
CA SER A 80 22.81 9.65 14.93
C SER A 80 21.40 9.24 15.34
N PHE A 81 20.69 10.11 16.06
CA PHE A 81 19.37 9.79 16.63
C PHE A 81 18.37 10.94 16.41
N LEU A 82 17.08 10.59 16.35
CA LEU A 82 15.94 11.48 16.13
C LEU A 82 15.95 12.73 17.01
N LYS A 83 16.46 12.61 18.25
CA LYS A 83 16.54 13.73 19.18
C LYS A 83 17.29 14.94 18.63
N GLY A 84 18.27 14.75 17.73
CA GLY A 84 19.01 15.85 17.09
C GLY A 84 18.14 16.69 16.15
N ILE A 85 17.07 16.10 15.62
CA ILE A 85 16.12 16.74 14.71
C ILE A 85 15.03 17.47 15.48
N VAL A 86 14.45 16.87 16.52
CA VAL A 86 13.29 17.45 17.23
C VAL A 86 13.66 18.30 18.45
N PHE A 87 14.89 18.18 18.96
CA PHE A 87 15.41 19.01 20.05
C PHE A 87 16.55 19.93 19.61
N SER A 88 16.69 21.06 20.29
CA SER A 88 17.90 21.86 20.34
C SER A 88 18.41 21.85 21.79
N GLY A 89 19.36 20.96 22.07
CA GLY A 89 19.73 20.61 23.45
C GLY A 89 18.56 20.00 24.22
N ASN A 90 18.12 20.66 25.29
CA ASN A 90 16.97 20.23 26.09
C ASN A 90 15.65 20.95 25.73
N ILE A 91 15.65 21.76 24.68
CA ILE A 91 14.49 22.58 24.27
C ILE A 91 13.85 21.94 23.02
N TYR A 92 12.52 21.87 22.99
CA TYR A 92 11.79 21.43 21.80
C TYR A 92 11.97 22.43 20.65
N ARG A 93 12.26 21.94 19.44
CA ARG A 93 12.30 22.81 18.26
C ARG A 93 10.89 23.23 17.87
N LYS A 94 10.66 24.55 17.79
CA LYS A 94 9.37 25.12 17.36
C LYS A 94 9.22 25.21 15.84
N LYS A 95 10.34 25.18 15.11
CA LYS A 95 10.39 25.19 13.64
C LYS A 95 11.04 23.89 13.14
N PRO A 96 10.73 23.46 11.91
CA PRO A 96 11.43 22.36 11.25
C PRO A 96 12.95 22.58 11.24
N PHE A 97 13.69 21.49 11.12
CA PHE A 97 15.15 21.55 11.00
C PHE A 97 15.54 22.27 9.69
N ASP A 98 16.49 23.17 9.77
CA ASP A 98 16.96 23.96 8.63
C ASP A 98 17.98 23.15 7.82
N LEU A 99 17.67 22.88 6.55
CA LEU A 99 18.50 22.12 5.63
C LEU A 99 19.23 23.00 4.61
N ASP A 100 18.94 24.30 4.55
CA ASP A 100 19.48 25.20 3.53
C ASP A 100 21.03 25.21 3.51
N PRO A 101 21.74 25.22 4.66
CA PRO A 101 23.20 25.13 4.67
C PRO A 101 23.73 23.87 3.98
N PHE A 102 23.10 22.72 4.24
CA PHE A 102 23.48 21.44 3.63
C PHE A 102 23.12 21.40 2.14
N ILE A 103 21.96 21.90 1.74
CA ILE A 103 21.54 21.98 0.33
C ILE A 103 22.56 22.75 -0.50
N ASN A 104 23.02 23.89 0.01
CA ASN A 104 23.96 24.76 -0.69
C ASN A 104 25.32 24.09 -0.91
N ILE A 105 25.87 23.40 0.10
CA ILE A 105 27.15 22.68 -0.07
C ILE A 105 26.98 21.41 -0.90
N PHE A 106 25.87 20.69 -0.73
CA PHE A 106 25.57 19.45 -1.46
C PHE A 106 25.55 19.66 -2.98
N ALA A 107 24.94 20.76 -3.45
CA ALA A 107 24.87 21.09 -4.87
C ALA A 107 26.25 21.21 -5.54
N LYS A 108 27.30 21.61 -4.79
CA LYS A 108 28.67 21.68 -5.33
C LYS A 108 29.26 20.30 -5.64
N PHE A 109 28.84 19.27 -4.93
CA PHE A 109 29.35 17.89 -5.07
C PHE A 109 28.57 17.04 -6.07
N GLN A 110 27.57 17.62 -6.74
CA GLN A 110 26.72 16.90 -7.70
C GLN A 110 27.50 16.12 -8.78
N PRO A 111 28.53 16.69 -9.46
CA PRO A 111 29.30 15.94 -10.46
C PRO A 111 30.07 14.75 -9.88
N GLU A 112 30.53 14.85 -8.62
CA GLU A 112 31.23 13.77 -7.95
C GLU A 112 30.28 12.63 -7.55
N PHE A 113 29.08 12.97 -7.07
CA PHE A 113 28.04 11.99 -6.77
C PHE A 113 27.60 11.25 -8.03
N GLU A 114 27.34 11.96 -9.14
CA GLU A 114 27.00 11.35 -10.42
C GLU A 114 28.05 10.31 -10.84
N LYS A 115 29.33 10.69 -10.83
CA LYS A 115 30.43 9.79 -11.20
C LYS A 115 30.53 8.59 -10.26
N TYR A 116 30.43 8.81 -8.95
CA TYR A 116 30.54 7.73 -7.96
C TYR A 116 29.41 6.72 -8.10
N ILE A 117 28.16 7.20 -8.10
CA ILE A 117 26.96 6.36 -8.15
C ILE A 117 26.94 5.57 -9.46
N PHE A 118 27.25 6.21 -10.59
CA PHE A 118 27.34 5.55 -11.88
C PHE A 118 28.32 4.35 -11.85
N ASN A 119 29.50 4.54 -11.27
CA ASN A 119 30.51 3.46 -11.17
C ASN A 119 30.05 2.32 -10.26
N VAL A 120 29.43 2.62 -9.12
CA VAL A 120 28.93 1.62 -8.16
C VAL A 120 27.95 0.67 -8.84
N PHE A 121 27.00 1.23 -9.57
CA PHE A 121 25.97 0.45 -10.24
C PHE A 121 26.49 -0.27 -11.48
N GLN A 122 27.35 0.36 -12.29
CA GLN A 122 27.91 -0.25 -13.49
C GLN A 122 28.65 -1.57 -13.21
N GLN A 123 29.23 -1.73 -12.02
CA GLN A 123 30.01 -2.92 -11.68
C GLN A 123 29.20 -4.22 -11.71
N TYR A 124 27.90 -4.16 -11.36
CA TYR A 124 27.07 -5.35 -11.17
C TYR A 124 25.75 -5.34 -11.95
N TRP A 125 25.38 -4.22 -12.57
CA TRP A 125 24.14 -4.16 -13.34
C TRP A 125 24.25 -4.68 -14.77
N PRO A 126 23.18 -5.29 -15.29
CA PRO A 126 23.12 -5.70 -16.68
C PRO A 126 23.10 -4.49 -17.60
N ALA A 127 23.64 -4.67 -18.82
CA ALA A 127 23.75 -3.60 -19.81
C ALA A 127 22.40 -2.93 -20.14
N GLU A 128 21.32 -3.70 -20.12
CA GLU A 128 19.96 -3.22 -20.41
C GLU A 128 19.38 -2.30 -19.33
N ALA A 129 19.90 -2.32 -18.10
CA ALA A 129 19.44 -1.49 -16.99
C ALA A 129 20.28 -0.21 -16.81
N LEU A 130 21.39 -0.07 -17.55
CA LEU A 130 22.27 1.10 -17.41
C LEU A 130 21.64 2.41 -17.86
N SER A 131 20.54 2.38 -18.64
CA SER A 131 19.76 3.58 -18.99
C SER A 131 19.14 4.24 -17.78
N GLU A 132 18.81 3.48 -16.74
CA GLU A 132 18.11 3.96 -15.54
C GLU A 132 19.00 4.80 -14.62
N ILE A 133 20.31 4.84 -14.85
CA ILE A 133 21.28 5.55 -14.00
C ILE A 133 22.28 6.37 -14.80
N ARG A 134 21.80 7.01 -15.87
CA ARG A 134 22.63 7.91 -16.68
C ARG A 134 21.88 9.19 -16.98
N GLY A 135 22.65 10.23 -17.31
CA GLY A 135 22.14 11.50 -17.81
C GLY A 135 21.13 12.13 -16.85
N LYS A 136 19.97 12.52 -17.41
CA LYS A 136 18.93 13.27 -16.69
C LYS A 136 18.35 12.49 -15.52
N VAL A 137 18.18 11.17 -15.65
CA VAL A 137 17.53 10.32 -14.63
C VAL A 137 18.38 10.24 -13.36
N LEU A 138 19.68 9.98 -13.50
CA LEU A 138 20.59 9.95 -12.35
C LEU A 138 20.65 11.32 -11.65
N LYS A 139 20.63 12.40 -12.42
CA LYS A 139 20.60 13.75 -11.88
C LYS A 139 19.36 14.00 -11.04
N GLU A 140 18.19 13.58 -11.53
CA GLU A 140 16.92 13.68 -10.80
C GLU A 140 16.95 12.90 -9.47
N TYR A 141 17.56 11.70 -9.42
CA TYR A 141 17.73 10.95 -8.16
C TYR A 141 18.70 11.59 -7.17
N ILE A 142 19.70 12.34 -7.64
CA ILE A 142 20.63 13.05 -6.75
C ILE A 142 19.97 14.32 -6.22
N ASP A 143 19.24 15.03 -7.08
CA ASP A 143 18.50 16.24 -6.70
C ASP A 143 17.37 15.93 -5.71
N SER A 144 16.74 14.75 -5.83
CA SER A 144 15.68 14.33 -4.92
C SER A 144 16.17 14.03 -3.50
N PHE A 145 17.46 13.76 -3.29
CA PHE A 145 18.04 13.45 -1.97
C PHE A 145 17.73 14.52 -0.93
N THR A 146 18.06 15.78 -1.22
CA THR A 146 17.89 16.87 -0.24
C THR A 146 16.42 17.26 -0.09
N HIS A 147 15.66 17.22 -1.20
CA HIS A 147 14.22 17.48 -1.21
C HIS A 147 13.46 16.47 -0.34
N GLN A 148 13.64 15.17 -0.58
CA GLN A 148 12.95 14.12 0.19
C GLN A 148 13.36 14.11 1.66
N LEU A 149 14.64 14.36 1.97
CA LEU A 149 15.10 14.49 3.35
C LEU A 149 14.38 15.64 4.07
N GLY A 150 14.20 16.78 3.39
CA GLY A 150 13.46 17.92 3.90
C GLY A 150 11.99 17.64 4.16
N GLU A 151 11.31 16.96 3.24
CA GLU A 151 9.92 16.55 3.44
C GLU A 151 9.78 15.62 4.64
N ILE A 152 10.68 14.63 4.80
CA ILE A 152 10.66 13.75 5.96
C ILE A 152 10.85 14.51 7.27
N TYR A 153 11.76 15.49 7.31
CA TYR A 153 12.01 16.30 8.50
C TYR A 153 10.83 17.20 8.85
N LYS A 154 10.13 17.76 7.85
CA LYS A 154 8.89 18.51 8.05
C LYS A 154 7.80 17.61 8.66
N VAL A 155 7.61 16.41 8.13
CA VAL A 155 6.61 15.45 8.65
C VAL A 155 6.95 15.03 10.09
N ILE A 156 8.19 14.66 10.37
CA ILE A 156 8.66 14.32 11.73
C ILE A 156 8.41 15.49 12.70
N HIS A 157 8.73 16.71 12.28
CA HIS A 157 8.51 17.90 13.10
C HIS A 157 7.03 18.11 13.39
N LYS A 158 6.17 17.99 12.38
CA LYS A 158 4.71 18.12 12.50
C LYS A 158 4.12 17.09 13.46
N GLU A 159 4.50 15.82 13.33
CA GLU A 159 4.07 14.75 14.24
C GLU A 159 4.50 15.05 15.69
N PHE A 160 5.75 15.48 15.88
CA PHE A 160 6.26 15.79 17.21
C PHE A 160 5.53 16.98 17.85
N ILE A 161 5.24 18.04 17.08
CA ILE A 161 4.45 19.19 17.55
C ILE A 161 3.04 18.77 17.94
N TRP A 162 2.37 17.93 17.13
CA TRP A 162 1.05 17.42 17.48
C TRP A 162 1.05 16.66 18.80
N VAL A 163 2.07 15.84 19.08
CA VAL A 163 2.19 15.13 20.36
C VAL A 163 2.32 16.13 21.52
N LEU A 164 3.09 17.20 21.35
CA LEU A 164 3.25 18.24 22.38
C LEU A 164 1.94 19.00 22.62
N GLU A 165 1.23 19.38 21.57
CA GLU A 165 -0.03 20.11 21.66
C GLU A 165 -1.15 19.25 22.25
N THR A 166 -1.26 17.99 21.82
CA THR A 166 -2.22 17.02 22.37
C THR A 166 -1.96 16.78 23.85
N LYS A 167 -0.70 16.59 24.25
CA LYS A 167 -0.33 16.49 25.67
C LYS A 167 -0.78 17.73 26.43
N LYS A 168 -0.48 18.93 25.93
CA LYS A 168 -0.85 20.20 26.58
C LYS A 168 -2.36 20.35 26.72
N LYS A 169 -3.13 20.00 25.68
CA LYS A 169 -4.60 20.01 25.69
C LYS A 169 -5.15 19.08 26.76
N LEU A 170 -4.69 17.82 26.79
CA LEU A 170 -5.17 16.82 27.75
C LEU A 170 -4.78 17.16 29.19
N GLN A 171 -3.60 17.74 29.42
CA GLN A 171 -3.21 18.21 30.76
C GLN A 171 -4.10 19.35 31.25
N LYS A 172 -4.49 20.28 30.37
CA LYS A 172 -5.44 21.34 30.72
C LYS A 172 -6.80 20.76 31.11
N ILE A 173 -7.27 19.73 30.39
CA ILE A 173 -8.52 19.05 30.74
C ILE A 173 -8.37 18.34 32.10
N GLU A 174 -7.24 17.67 32.35
CA GLU A 174 -6.93 16.98 33.62
C GLU A 174 -6.89 17.94 34.83
N GLU A 175 -6.55 19.21 34.60
CA GLU A 175 -6.59 20.27 35.63
C GLU A 175 -8.02 20.71 35.98
N GLU A 176 -8.95 20.67 35.01
CA GLU A 176 -10.34 21.13 35.17
C GLU A 176 -11.30 19.98 35.55
N GLN A 177 -11.05 18.75 35.10
CA GLN A 177 -11.90 17.57 35.31
C GLN A 177 -11.12 16.23 35.18
N LEU A 178 -11.76 15.12 35.60
CA LEU A 178 -11.17 13.79 35.44
C LEU A 178 -11.15 13.35 33.96
N LEU A 179 -10.00 12.85 33.51
CA LEU A 179 -9.87 12.23 32.19
C LEU A 179 -10.58 10.87 32.16
N ASP A 180 -11.28 10.60 31.05
CA ASP A 180 -11.78 9.26 30.76
C ASP A 180 -10.64 8.26 30.46
N ASP A 181 -10.96 6.97 30.38
CA ASP A 181 -9.97 5.91 30.16
C ASP A 181 -9.19 6.06 28.85
N MET A 182 -9.82 6.62 27.81
CA MET A 182 -9.21 6.82 26.51
C MET A 182 -8.27 8.02 26.50
N GLN A 183 -8.71 9.15 27.05
CA GLN A 183 -7.90 10.35 27.25
C GLN A 183 -6.69 10.06 28.13
N ARG A 184 -6.85 9.29 29.20
CA ARG A 184 -5.75 8.86 30.07
C ARG A 184 -4.74 8.00 29.31
N LYS A 185 -5.18 7.05 28.50
CA LYS A 185 -4.31 6.23 27.64
C LYS A 185 -3.55 7.09 26.63
N LEU A 186 -4.26 8.01 25.97
CA LEU A 186 -3.68 8.93 24.99
C LEU A 186 -2.62 9.84 25.62
N LEU A 187 -2.92 10.46 26.77
CA LEU A 187 -1.95 11.28 27.50
C LEU A 187 -0.72 10.46 27.92
N THR A 188 -0.93 9.23 28.38
CA THR A 188 0.16 8.31 28.72
C THR A 188 1.03 8.00 27.50
N ARG A 189 0.41 7.79 26.33
CA ARG A 189 1.12 7.58 25.06
C ARG A 189 1.94 8.79 24.66
N CYS A 190 1.36 10.00 24.70
CA CYS A 190 2.08 11.23 24.38
C CYS A 190 3.29 11.43 25.31
N LYS A 191 3.10 11.22 26.63
CA LYS A 191 4.20 11.29 27.62
C LYS A 191 5.28 10.26 27.32
N SER A 192 4.90 9.01 27.03
CA SER A 192 5.82 7.91 26.74
C SER A 192 6.59 8.14 25.43
N TYR A 193 5.92 8.63 24.38
CA TYR A 193 6.55 8.95 23.10
C TYR A 193 7.65 10.01 23.27
N ILE A 194 7.35 11.13 23.95
CA ILE A 194 8.34 12.20 24.18
C ILE A 194 9.58 11.67 24.94
N TYR A 195 9.37 10.76 25.90
CA TYR A 195 10.48 10.12 26.62
C TYR A 195 11.26 9.17 25.71
N LYS A 196 10.56 8.28 25.01
CA LYS A 196 11.16 7.31 24.07
C LYS A 196 12.00 8.03 23.03
N VAL A 197 11.55 9.13 22.42
CA VAL A 197 12.30 9.88 21.39
C VAL A 197 13.68 10.39 21.86
N LYS A 198 13.90 10.52 23.18
CA LYS A 198 15.21 10.90 23.73
C LYS A 198 16.19 9.74 23.87
N GLU A 199 15.72 8.49 23.80
CA GLU A 199 16.54 7.30 24.00
C GLU A 199 17.41 7.00 22.78
N ASP A 200 18.64 6.57 23.04
CA ASP A 200 19.58 6.14 22.00
C ASP A 200 19.38 4.64 21.73
N ASN A 201 18.31 4.32 20.99
CA ASN A 201 17.92 2.96 20.64
C ASN A 201 17.72 2.82 19.11
N LEU A 202 17.57 1.60 18.63
CA LEU A 202 17.43 1.31 17.20
C LEU A 202 16.19 1.99 16.56
N PRO A 203 14.98 1.98 17.18
CA PRO A 203 13.83 2.72 16.65
C PRO A 203 14.07 4.22 16.43
N ASN A 204 14.89 4.85 17.27
CA ASN A 204 15.22 6.28 17.14
C ASN A 204 16.49 6.55 16.33
N TYR A 205 17.18 5.52 15.85
CA TYR A 205 18.37 5.67 15.03
C TYR A 205 18.00 6.26 13.67
N MET A 206 18.71 7.32 13.23
CA MET A 206 18.27 8.08 12.07
C MET A 206 18.22 7.26 10.79
N LEU A 207 19.16 6.34 10.57
CA LEU A 207 19.11 5.48 9.37
C LEU A 207 17.91 4.53 9.39
N SER A 208 17.50 4.06 10.57
CA SER A 208 16.29 3.22 10.72
C SER A 208 15.05 4.03 10.36
N ILE A 209 14.92 5.25 10.90
CA ILE A 209 13.81 6.15 10.58
C ILE A 209 13.76 6.48 9.10
N LEU A 210 14.90 6.79 8.48
CA LEU A 210 14.98 7.09 7.05
C LEU A 210 14.61 5.88 6.18
N SER A 211 15.01 4.67 6.60
CA SER A 211 14.57 3.43 5.96
C SER A 211 13.05 3.25 6.07
N ASP A 212 12.47 3.42 7.27
CA ASP A 212 11.04 3.22 7.52
C ASP A 212 10.15 4.25 6.79
N ARG A 213 10.66 5.48 6.66
CA ARG A 213 10.04 6.58 5.90
C ARG A 213 10.27 6.45 4.38
N GLY A 214 10.99 5.43 3.93
CA GLY A 214 11.23 5.15 2.52
C GLY A 214 12.30 6.02 1.85
N PHE A 215 13.14 6.74 2.60
CA PHE A 215 14.29 7.46 2.07
C PHE A 215 15.44 6.51 1.69
N LEU A 216 15.65 5.47 2.50
CA LEU A 216 16.65 4.43 2.28
C LEU A 216 15.99 3.12 1.86
N PRO A 217 16.73 2.20 1.22
CA PRO A 217 16.19 0.89 0.88
C PRO A 217 15.75 0.17 2.15
N ASN A 218 14.47 -0.18 2.21
CA ASN A 218 13.91 -0.98 3.28
C ASN A 218 13.43 -2.30 2.70
N TYR A 219 14.14 -3.37 3.00
CA TYR A 219 13.74 -4.72 2.56
C TYR A 219 12.55 -5.27 3.35
N PHE A 220 12.06 -4.51 4.35
CA PHE A 220 10.82 -4.71 5.08
C PHE A 220 9.83 -3.54 4.83
N GLY A 221 9.37 -3.36 3.59
CA GLY A 221 8.25 -2.48 3.24
C GLY A 221 8.64 -1.11 2.66
N LEU A 222 8.28 -0.87 1.40
CA LEU A 222 8.72 0.27 0.61
C LEU A 222 7.70 1.42 0.61
N GLY A 223 7.89 2.46 1.45
CA GLY A 223 7.27 3.81 1.29
C GLY A 223 5.73 3.90 1.42
N GLY A 224 5.21 5.02 1.95
CA GLY A 224 3.75 5.21 2.10
C GLY A 224 3.11 4.24 3.11
N ASN A 225 3.91 3.82 4.09
CA ASN A 225 3.60 2.76 5.02
C ASN A 225 2.56 3.19 6.06
N ILE A 226 1.48 2.42 6.19
CA ILE A 226 0.54 2.52 7.31
C ILE A 226 1.02 1.59 8.42
N ILE A 227 1.23 2.17 9.59
CA ILE A 227 1.74 1.49 10.78
C ILE A 227 0.58 1.15 11.71
N ALA A 228 0.52 -0.12 12.10
CA ALA A 228 -0.34 -0.58 13.17
C ALA A 228 0.47 -0.78 14.45
N TYR A 229 0.15 0.01 15.47
CA TYR A 229 0.78 -0.02 16.78
C TYR A 229 0.07 -1.03 17.69
N VAL A 230 0.83 -1.95 18.25
CA VAL A 230 0.34 -2.88 19.27
C VAL A 230 0.98 -2.51 20.60
N ASN A 231 0.17 -1.92 21.48
CA ASN A 231 0.58 -1.62 22.85
C ASN A 231 0.18 -2.78 23.76
N LYS A 232 1.10 -3.26 24.61
CA LYS A 232 0.85 -4.41 25.50
C LYS A 232 0.44 -5.68 24.73
N GLY A 233 1.13 -5.96 23.64
CA GLY A 233 0.94 -7.16 22.83
C GLY A 233 1.22 -8.46 23.60
N TYR A 234 0.72 -9.56 23.05
CA TYR A 234 0.98 -10.88 23.61
C TYR A 234 2.48 -11.23 23.56
N SER A 235 2.94 -11.91 24.59
CA SER A 235 4.29 -12.43 24.77
C SER A 235 4.19 -13.70 25.59
N ALA A 236 4.99 -14.71 25.24
CA ALA A 236 5.10 -15.95 26.02
C ALA A 236 5.80 -15.73 27.38
N THR A 237 6.37 -14.55 27.60
CA THR A 237 7.02 -14.14 28.85
C THR A 237 6.15 -13.16 29.63
N TRP A 238 6.46 -12.94 30.91
CA TRP A 238 5.73 -12.01 31.78
C TRP A 238 5.67 -10.56 31.26
N ASN A 239 6.60 -10.19 30.37
CA ASN A 239 6.63 -8.86 29.76
C ASN A 239 5.79 -8.81 28.49
N LYS A 240 4.75 -7.98 28.50
CA LYS A 240 4.01 -7.62 27.29
C LYS A 240 4.93 -6.84 26.36
N ILE A 241 4.90 -7.17 25.08
CA ILE A 241 5.78 -6.58 24.07
C ILE A 241 5.00 -5.53 23.30
N ASP A 242 5.57 -4.34 23.18
CA ASP A 242 5.11 -3.36 22.20
C ASP A 242 5.77 -3.69 20.86
N PHE A 243 4.98 -3.75 19.79
CA PHE A 243 5.51 -3.96 18.44
C PHE A 243 4.65 -3.27 17.40
N GLU A 244 5.19 -3.16 16.20
CA GLU A 244 4.58 -2.45 15.08
C GLU A 244 4.46 -3.39 13.88
N LEU A 245 3.37 -3.23 13.13
CA LEU A 245 3.18 -3.90 11.85
C LEU A 245 3.13 -2.83 10.76
N ASN A 246 4.02 -2.97 9.78
CA ASN A 246 4.12 -2.06 8.66
C ASN A 246 3.45 -2.68 7.43
N ARG A 247 2.59 -1.92 6.73
CA ARG A 247 1.92 -2.31 5.48
C ARG A 247 1.94 -1.17 4.48
N THR A 248 2.05 -1.49 3.19
CA THR A 248 1.72 -0.53 2.13
C THR A 248 0.25 -0.13 2.25
N ALA A 249 -0.09 1.07 1.78
CA ALA A 249 -1.44 1.61 1.93
C ALA A 249 -2.53 0.70 1.33
N LEU A 250 -2.27 0.05 0.19
CA LEU A 250 -3.20 -0.92 -0.43
C LEU A 250 -3.46 -2.15 0.44
N ILE A 251 -2.40 -2.70 1.07
CA ILE A 251 -2.57 -3.85 1.97
C ILE A 251 -3.28 -3.41 3.25
N ALA A 252 -2.92 -2.24 3.80
CA ALA A 252 -3.54 -1.66 4.99
C ALA A 252 -5.03 -1.38 4.79
N LEU A 253 -5.43 -0.94 3.59
CA LEU A 253 -6.82 -0.69 3.22
C LEU A 253 -7.74 -1.90 3.46
N ARG A 254 -7.19 -3.13 3.44
CA ARG A 254 -7.88 -4.39 3.70
C ARG A 254 -7.55 -5.01 5.06
N GLU A 255 -6.27 -5.04 5.45
CA GLU A 255 -5.86 -5.69 6.70
C GLU A 255 -6.29 -4.90 7.92
N TYR A 256 -6.25 -3.57 7.86
CA TYR A 256 -6.56 -2.70 9.00
C TYR A 256 -8.01 -2.21 9.01
N SER A 257 -8.86 -2.72 8.11
CA SER A 257 -10.29 -2.42 8.11
C SER A 257 -10.97 -2.88 9.41
N PRO A 258 -11.88 -2.08 9.98
CA PRO A 258 -12.62 -2.46 11.19
C PRO A 258 -13.40 -3.76 10.99
N GLY A 259 -13.27 -4.69 11.94
CA GLY A 259 -13.89 -6.02 11.87
C GLY A 259 -13.00 -7.13 11.30
N ASN A 260 -11.89 -6.78 10.63
CA ASN A 260 -10.90 -7.78 10.24
C ASN A 260 -10.06 -8.23 11.45
N LEU A 261 -9.45 -9.43 11.35
CA LEU A 261 -8.55 -9.96 12.37
C LEU A 261 -7.10 -9.99 11.88
N ILE A 262 -6.22 -9.46 12.71
CA ILE A 262 -4.78 -9.41 12.47
C ILE A 262 -4.10 -10.41 13.39
N TYR A 263 -3.28 -11.28 12.82
CA TYR A 263 -2.59 -12.36 13.53
C TYR A 263 -1.10 -12.05 13.59
N ALA A 264 -0.56 -11.84 14.80
CA ALA A 264 0.85 -11.51 14.99
C ALA A 264 1.37 -12.03 16.33
N ASN A 265 2.60 -12.55 16.36
CA ASN A 265 3.26 -13.03 17.57
C ASN A 265 2.41 -13.97 18.44
N GLY A 266 1.55 -14.81 17.84
CA GLY A 266 0.65 -15.73 18.56
C GLY A 266 -0.62 -15.09 19.14
N GLY A 267 -0.87 -13.80 18.89
CA GLY A 267 -2.10 -13.09 19.27
C GLY A 267 -3.01 -12.76 18.08
N LYS A 268 -4.31 -12.66 18.37
CA LYS A 268 -5.36 -12.09 17.51
C LYS A 268 -5.63 -10.66 17.94
N TYR A 269 -5.67 -9.75 16.98
CA TYR A 269 -5.88 -8.33 17.20
C TYR A 269 -6.95 -7.78 16.25
N ARG A 270 -7.55 -6.66 16.63
CA ARG A 270 -8.48 -5.88 15.78
C ARG A 270 -8.12 -4.40 15.83
N THR A 271 -8.38 -3.68 14.74
CA THR A 271 -8.29 -2.22 14.70
C THR A 271 -9.20 -1.60 15.74
N ALA A 272 -8.66 -0.70 16.56
CA ALA A 272 -9.40 -0.04 17.63
C ALA A 272 -9.47 1.48 17.43
N PHE A 273 -8.39 2.08 16.92
CA PHE A 273 -8.27 3.53 16.70
C PHE A 273 -7.50 3.81 15.42
N PHE A 274 -7.93 4.83 14.67
CA PHE A 274 -7.20 5.46 13.58
C PHE A 274 -6.50 6.73 14.08
N HIS A 275 -5.32 7.02 13.54
CA HIS A 275 -4.56 8.24 13.82
C HIS A 275 -4.67 9.15 12.61
N PHE A 276 -5.74 9.96 12.57
CA PHE A 276 -5.95 10.86 11.45
C PHE A 276 -4.87 11.95 11.37
N PRO A 277 -4.42 12.31 10.15
CA PRO A 277 -3.48 13.38 9.94
C PRO A 277 -4.05 14.76 10.33
N VAL A 278 -3.16 15.69 10.65
CA VAL A 278 -3.51 17.08 10.97
C VAL A 278 -3.59 17.89 9.68
N ARG A 279 -4.78 18.38 9.32
CA ARG A 279 -4.97 19.24 8.14
C ARG A 279 -4.50 20.67 8.39
N GLU A 280 -3.84 21.26 7.40
CA GLU A 280 -3.27 22.62 7.47
C GLU A 280 -4.19 23.73 6.96
N ASP A 281 -5.25 23.41 6.22
CA ASP A 281 -5.85 24.37 5.27
C ASP A 281 -7.20 25.00 5.63
N THR A 282 -7.55 25.08 6.91
CA THR A 282 -8.67 25.94 7.31
C THR A 282 -8.31 26.77 8.53
N ASN A 283 -8.43 28.09 8.41
CA ASN A 283 -8.47 29.02 9.54
C ASN A 283 -9.64 28.75 10.52
N GLU A 284 -10.44 27.73 10.25
CA GLU A 284 -11.43 27.14 11.13
C GLU A 284 -10.83 25.88 11.74
N ARG A 285 -10.83 25.80 13.08
CA ARG A 285 -10.63 24.53 13.79
C ARG A 285 -11.58 23.50 13.21
N ILE A 286 -11.10 22.57 12.39
CA ILE A 286 -11.91 21.39 12.11
C ILE A 286 -11.54 20.38 13.19
N ASP A 287 -12.43 20.25 14.17
CA ASP A 287 -12.33 19.28 15.26
C ASP A 287 -12.55 17.82 14.78
N ALA A 288 -12.53 17.54 13.46
CA ALA A 288 -12.76 16.23 12.84
C ALA A 288 -12.11 16.12 11.44
N ILE A 289 -11.89 14.91 10.94
CA ILE A 289 -11.54 14.70 9.52
C ILE A 289 -12.78 14.98 8.63
N LEU A 290 -12.62 15.70 7.50
CA LEU A 290 -13.72 15.84 6.53
C LEU A 290 -13.67 14.66 5.55
N PRO A 291 -14.74 13.88 5.43
CA PRO A 291 -14.82 12.82 4.44
C PRO A 291 -14.88 13.39 3.02
N ASP A 292 -14.33 12.63 2.07
CA ASP A 292 -14.58 12.84 0.65
C ASP A 292 -15.90 12.13 0.28
N SER A 293 -16.70 12.72 -0.59
CA SER A 293 -17.98 12.13 -1.03
C SER A 293 -17.84 11.40 -2.37
N TYR A 294 -18.41 10.20 -2.46
CA TYR A 294 -18.37 9.35 -3.63
C TYR A 294 -19.79 8.95 -4.06
N LEU A 295 -19.98 8.72 -5.35
CA LEU A 295 -21.18 8.08 -5.91
C LEU A 295 -20.81 6.66 -6.35
N PHE A 296 -21.53 5.67 -5.84
CA PHE A 296 -21.26 4.24 -6.08
C PHE A 296 -22.49 3.53 -6.63
N SER A 297 -22.31 2.76 -7.70
CA SER A 297 -23.32 1.86 -8.27
C SER A 297 -23.13 0.45 -7.72
N THR A 298 -24.15 -0.07 -7.04
CA THR A 298 -24.13 -1.42 -6.47
C THR A 298 -24.18 -2.53 -7.52
N GLU A 299 -24.77 -2.23 -8.69
CA GLU A 299 -24.89 -3.16 -9.81
C GLU A 299 -23.58 -3.25 -10.60
N THR A 300 -23.09 -2.11 -11.09
CA THR A 300 -21.91 -2.05 -11.96
C THR A 300 -20.60 -2.04 -11.20
N PHE A 301 -20.61 -1.71 -9.90
CA PHE A 301 -19.43 -1.42 -9.07
C PHE A 301 -18.64 -0.18 -9.51
N ARG A 302 -19.25 0.68 -10.33
CA ARG A 302 -18.65 1.97 -10.72
C ARG A 302 -18.62 2.89 -9.50
N ILE A 303 -17.49 3.56 -9.30
CA ILE A 303 -17.33 4.59 -8.28
C ILE A 303 -16.70 5.85 -8.89
N ILE A 304 -17.20 7.00 -8.48
CA ILE A 304 -16.70 8.31 -8.89
C ILE A 304 -16.69 9.27 -7.71
N GLU A 305 -15.79 10.23 -7.73
CA GLU A 305 -15.79 11.34 -6.77
C GLU A 305 -16.90 12.34 -7.10
N LYS A 306 -17.65 12.76 -6.08
CA LYS A 306 -18.76 13.70 -6.24
C LYS A 306 -18.23 15.04 -6.74
N GLY A 307 -18.79 15.54 -7.85
CA GLY A 307 -18.38 16.80 -8.47
C GLY A 307 -17.46 16.64 -9.68
N GLN A 308 -16.96 15.43 -9.98
CA GLN A 308 -16.32 15.17 -11.26
C GLN A 308 -17.34 15.01 -12.40
N PRO A 309 -17.07 15.55 -13.60
CA PRO A 309 -17.97 15.41 -14.74
C PRO A 309 -18.07 13.94 -15.15
N THR A 310 -19.30 13.44 -15.25
CA THR A 310 -19.57 12.07 -15.68
C THR A 310 -19.91 12.00 -17.16
N SER A 311 -19.33 11.02 -17.84
CA SER A 311 -19.77 10.60 -19.17
C SER A 311 -20.85 9.53 -18.99
N GLY A 312 -22.09 9.81 -19.41
CA GLY A 312 -23.18 8.83 -19.46
C GLY A 312 -24.51 9.33 -18.89
N TYR A 313 -25.61 9.08 -19.62
CA TYR A 313 -26.99 9.49 -19.28
C TYR A 313 -27.76 8.47 -18.41
N ASN A 314 -27.26 7.24 -18.27
CA ASN A 314 -27.79 6.19 -17.37
C ASN A 314 -26.65 5.76 -16.44
N GLN A 315 -26.80 5.96 -15.13
CA GLN A 315 -25.76 5.65 -14.14
C GLN A 315 -26.22 4.60 -13.12
N GLY A 316 -27.30 3.87 -13.42
CA GLY A 316 -28.01 3.05 -12.43
C GLY A 316 -28.46 3.84 -11.20
N GLU A 317 -28.93 3.13 -10.18
CA GLU A 317 -29.15 3.71 -8.86
C GLU A 317 -27.79 3.95 -8.19
N LEU A 318 -27.42 5.22 -8.02
CA LEU A 318 -26.19 5.65 -7.36
C LEU A 318 -26.44 5.93 -5.89
N VAL A 319 -25.63 5.32 -5.04
CA VAL A 319 -25.64 5.56 -3.60
C VAL A 319 -24.47 6.48 -3.25
N GLU A 320 -24.76 7.51 -2.45
CA GLU A 320 -23.72 8.38 -1.89
C GLU A 320 -23.01 7.67 -0.73
N ILE A 321 -21.68 7.69 -0.75
CA ILE A 321 -20.83 7.09 0.28
C ILE A 321 -19.77 8.12 0.69
N GLU A 322 -19.58 8.27 1.98
CA GLU A 322 -18.51 9.09 2.54
C GLU A 322 -17.27 8.23 2.80
N GLY A 323 -16.09 8.71 2.41
CA GLY A 323 -14.83 8.00 2.56
C GLY A 323 -13.77 8.82 3.26
N ILE A 324 -12.98 8.17 4.11
CA ILE A 324 -11.84 8.78 4.83
C ILE A 324 -10.54 8.04 4.48
N PRO A 325 -9.39 8.74 4.47
CA PRO A 325 -8.11 8.11 4.14
C PRO A 325 -7.71 7.06 5.19
N ILE A 326 -7.22 5.92 4.71
CA ILE A 326 -6.57 4.93 5.59
C ILE A 326 -5.38 5.58 6.29
N SER A 327 -5.31 5.40 7.60
CA SER A 327 -4.32 6.04 8.47
C SER A 327 -3.66 5.01 9.38
N ASN A 328 -2.60 5.41 10.09
CA ASN A 328 -2.00 4.58 11.12
C ASN A 328 -3.06 4.15 12.15
N VAL A 329 -2.88 2.98 12.77
CA VAL A 329 -3.89 2.43 13.68
C VAL A 329 -3.29 1.95 15.00
N ASP A 330 -4.08 1.98 16.07
CA ASP A 330 -3.83 1.13 17.24
C ASP A 330 -4.63 -0.16 17.11
N LEU A 331 -3.96 -1.28 17.38
CA LEU A 331 -4.62 -2.57 17.49
C LEU A 331 -4.91 -2.92 18.94
N SER A 332 -6.11 -3.46 19.17
CA SER A 332 -6.49 -4.04 20.45
C SER A 332 -6.33 -5.56 20.43
N PHE A 333 -5.72 -6.11 21.48
CA PHE A 333 -5.63 -7.55 21.67
C PHE A 333 -7.03 -8.14 21.91
N LEU A 334 -7.35 -9.20 21.19
CA LEU A 334 -8.62 -9.93 21.30
C LEU A 334 -8.44 -11.21 22.11
N SER A 335 -7.58 -12.11 21.63
CA SER A 335 -7.34 -13.44 22.23
C SER A 335 -6.09 -14.08 21.65
N HIS A 336 -5.67 -15.22 22.20
CA HIS A 336 -4.56 -16.00 21.66
C HIS A 336 -4.99 -16.77 20.42
N VAL A 337 -4.04 -17.04 19.52
CA VAL A 337 -4.21 -18.07 18.49
C VAL A 337 -4.25 -19.41 19.22
N SER A 338 -5.32 -20.16 18.98
CA SER A 338 -5.58 -21.45 19.61
C SER A 338 -5.47 -22.58 18.58
N ASP A 339 -5.34 -23.81 19.07
CA ASP A 339 -5.34 -25.00 18.21
C ASP A 339 -6.70 -25.24 17.51
N SER A 340 -7.76 -24.53 17.94
CA SER A 340 -9.05 -24.52 17.24
C SER A 340 -9.11 -23.54 16.06
N ASP A 341 -8.10 -22.68 15.89
CA ASP A 341 -8.00 -21.76 14.76
C ASP A 341 -7.32 -22.47 13.57
N ASP A 342 -8.05 -23.34 12.87
CA ASP A 342 -7.54 -24.06 11.68
C ASP A 342 -7.15 -23.11 10.53
N TYR A 343 -7.82 -21.96 10.44
CA TYR A 343 -7.62 -20.97 9.40
C TYR A 343 -7.61 -19.54 9.95
N ARG A 344 -6.83 -18.68 9.31
CA ARG A 344 -6.87 -17.24 9.58
C ARG A 344 -8.18 -16.68 9.05
N PHE A 345 -8.94 -16.02 9.91
CA PHE A 345 -10.07 -15.20 9.47
C PHE A 345 -9.55 -14.05 8.61
N ARG A 346 -10.22 -13.81 7.49
CA ARG A 346 -10.01 -12.65 6.62
C ARG A 346 -11.37 -12.11 6.27
N MET A 347 -11.65 -10.88 6.70
CA MET A 347 -12.90 -10.22 6.35
C MET A 347 -12.90 -9.87 4.87
N ALA A 348 -13.92 -10.35 4.18
CA ALA A 348 -14.17 -9.97 2.81
C ALA A 348 -14.67 -8.52 2.78
N CYS A 349 -14.15 -7.70 1.85
CA CYS A 349 -14.58 -6.32 1.68
C CYS A 349 -14.91 -6.01 0.22
N ARG A 350 -15.90 -5.15 -0.02
CA ARG A 350 -16.18 -4.59 -1.34
C ARG A 350 -15.14 -3.52 -1.64
N SER A 351 -14.49 -3.60 -2.80
CA SER A 351 -13.51 -2.61 -3.22
C SER A 351 -13.84 -2.12 -4.61
N ALA A 352 -13.72 -0.82 -4.83
CA ALA A 352 -13.83 -0.18 -6.12
C ALA A 352 -12.68 0.84 -6.27
N GLY A 353 -12.51 1.36 -7.47
CA GLY A 353 -11.52 2.39 -7.73
C GLY A 353 -11.69 3.01 -9.10
N TYR A 354 -11.02 4.14 -9.30
CA TYR A 354 -11.01 4.84 -10.57
C TYR A 354 -9.62 5.38 -10.88
N LEU A 355 -9.32 5.49 -12.17
CA LEU A 355 -8.04 6.02 -12.66
C LEU A 355 -8.02 7.55 -12.51
N GLN A 356 -6.95 8.08 -11.94
CA GLN A 356 -6.67 9.51 -11.98
C GLN A 356 -5.93 9.90 -13.27
N SER A 357 -5.78 11.20 -13.52
CA SER A 357 -5.16 11.71 -14.74
C SER A 357 -3.65 11.43 -14.87
N TYR A 358 -2.97 11.07 -13.78
CA TYR A 358 -1.53 10.90 -13.73
C TYR A 358 -1.09 9.47 -14.12
N HIS A 359 -0.12 9.38 -15.03
CA HIS A 359 0.66 8.17 -15.32
C HIS A 359 2.01 8.52 -15.94
N ARG A 360 3.00 7.63 -15.79
CA ARG A 360 4.37 7.81 -16.33
C ARG A 360 4.52 7.38 -17.80
N GLY A 361 3.42 7.06 -18.46
CA GLY A 361 3.40 6.59 -19.84
C GLY A 361 3.21 5.07 -19.90
N GLY A 362 3.53 4.47 -21.04
CA GLY A 362 3.31 3.04 -21.26
C GLY A 362 3.27 2.68 -22.73
N GLU A 363 2.74 1.49 -23.02
CA GLU A 363 2.60 0.98 -24.38
C GLU A 363 1.19 0.45 -24.63
N ILE A 364 0.69 0.61 -25.86
CA ILE A 364 -0.53 -0.02 -26.33
C ILE A 364 -0.19 -1.22 -27.20
N TYR A 365 -0.88 -2.31 -26.92
CA TYR A 365 -0.85 -3.54 -27.68
C TYR A 365 -2.26 -3.93 -28.13
N SER A 366 -2.32 -4.82 -29.12
CA SER A 366 -3.56 -5.47 -29.52
C SER A 366 -3.40 -6.99 -29.55
N ILE A 367 -4.46 -7.70 -29.19
CA ILE A 367 -4.56 -9.16 -29.24
C ILE A 367 -5.87 -9.49 -29.95
N ASN A 368 -5.78 -9.79 -31.26
CA ASN A 368 -6.95 -9.81 -32.15
C ASN A 368 -7.72 -8.47 -32.06
N ASP A 369 -8.94 -8.49 -31.54
CA ASP A 369 -9.84 -7.36 -31.31
C ASP A 369 -9.74 -6.75 -29.90
N LEU A 370 -8.99 -7.37 -28.98
CA LEU A 370 -8.78 -6.86 -27.63
C LEU A 370 -7.64 -5.83 -27.59
N GLU A 371 -7.92 -4.67 -27.01
CA GLU A 371 -6.92 -3.63 -26.74
C GLU A 371 -6.34 -3.82 -25.32
N LEU A 372 -5.00 -3.82 -25.23
CA LEU A 372 -4.24 -4.00 -24.00
C LEU A 372 -3.30 -2.81 -23.80
N HIS A 373 -3.43 -2.10 -22.69
CA HIS A 373 -2.50 -1.04 -22.31
C HIS A 373 -1.61 -1.53 -21.17
N HIS A 374 -0.30 -1.42 -21.35
CA HIS A 374 0.67 -1.55 -20.27
C HIS A 374 1.03 -0.15 -19.81
N ILE A 375 0.58 0.24 -18.62
CA ILE A 375 0.74 1.61 -18.12
C ILE A 375 1.62 1.58 -16.88
N HIS A 376 2.61 2.47 -16.85
CA HIS A 376 3.54 2.62 -15.75
C HIS A 376 3.12 3.74 -14.80
N GLY A 377 3.14 3.46 -13.50
CA GLY A 377 2.85 4.43 -12.45
C GLY A 377 1.51 5.14 -12.62
N GLN A 378 0.47 4.41 -12.99
CA GLN A 378 -0.88 4.93 -13.05
C GLN A 378 -1.33 5.25 -11.63
N LYS A 379 -1.74 6.50 -11.39
CA LYS A 379 -2.35 6.88 -10.13
C LYS A 379 -3.79 6.42 -10.09
N ILE A 380 -4.15 5.66 -9.06
CA ILE A 380 -5.50 5.11 -8.87
C ILE A 380 -6.00 5.49 -7.48
N ARG A 381 -7.25 5.95 -7.40
CA ARG A 381 -7.99 6.06 -6.14
C ARG A 381 -8.64 4.72 -5.85
N PHE A 382 -8.27 4.09 -4.73
CA PHE A 382 -8.91 2.89 -4.22
C PHE A 382 -9.85 3.23 -3.07
N VAL A 383 -11.03 2.61 -3.08
CA VAL A 383 -12.06 2.77 -2.06
C VAL A 383 -12.49 1.40 -1.58
N ASN A 384 -12.27 1.13 -0.29
CA ASN A 384 -12.88 0.02 0.41
C ASN A 384 -14.24 0.45 0.95
N ILE A 385 -15.27 -0.03 0.28
CA ILE A 385 -16.67 0.35 0.45
C ILE A 385 -17.28 -0.28 1.72
N GLY A 386 -16.64 -1.28 2.32
CA GLY A 386 -17.14 -1.93 3.53
C GLY A 386 -17.14 -3.46 3.44
N PRO A 387 -17.57 -4.14 4.52
CA PRO A 387 -17.57 -5.59 4.61
C PRO A 387 -18.61 -6.23 3.68
N ILE A 388 -18.43 -7.52 3.40
CA ILE A 388 -19.43 -8.35 2.72
C ILE A 388 -19.99 -9.32 3.74
N ALA A 389 -21.29 -9.24 4.00
CA ALA A 389 -22.01 -10.22 4.80
C ALA A 389 -23.10 -10.88 3.94
N LYS A 390 -23.36 -12.17 4.18
CA LYS A 390 -24.37 -12.94 3.45
C LYS A 390 -25.79 -12.79 4.01
N GLU A 391 -25.94 -12.23 5.21
CA GLU A 391 -27.17 -12.41 6.02
C GLU A 391 -27.76 -11.11 6.61
N LYS A 392 -27.10 -9.94 6.42
CA LYS A 392 -27.63 -8.63 6.80
C LYS A 392 -27.40 -7.64 5.66
N ASP A 393 -28.40 -6.81 5.36
CA ASP A 393 -28.25 -5.57 4.60
C ASP A 393 -27.34 -4.64 5.40
N PHE A 394 -26.03 -4.81 5.23
CA PHE A 394 -25.04 -3.94 5.85
C PHE A 394 -24.97 -2.63 5.09
N GLU A 395 -25.08 -1.53 5.83
CA GLU A 395 -24.74 -0.19 5.34
C GLU A 395 -23.28 -0.16 4.85
N PHE A 396 -23.01 0.68 3.86
CA PHE A 396 -21.65 0.87 3.35
C PHE A 396 -20.78 1.55 4.39
N GLY A 397 -19.50 1.20 4.41
CA GLY A 397 -18.50 1.77 5.30
C GLY A 397 -18.28 0.98 6.59
N TYR A 398 -17.64 1.65 7.54
CA TYR A 398 -17.26 1.11 8.83
C TYR A 398 -17.56 2.12 9.93
N PRO A 399 -18.04 1.68 11.12
CA PRO A 399 -18.42 2.59 12.19
C PRO A 399 -17.17 3.24 12.79
N ILE A 400 -16.99 4.53 12.53
CA ILE A 400 -15.79 5.30 12.87
C ILE A 400 -16.18 6.69 13.40
N CYS A 401 -15.54 7.11 14.49
CA CYS A 401 -15.62 8.48 14.97
C CYS A 401 -14.55 9.34 14.27
N ILE A 402 -14.96 10.25 13.39
CA ILE A 402 -14.05 11.14 12.63
C ILE A 402 -13.36 12.22 13.47
N VAL A 403 -13.73 12.35 14.76
CA VAL A 403 -13.07 13.27 15.71
C VAL A 403 -11.86 12.61 16.35
N CYS A 404 -12.04 11.44 16.98
CA CYS A 404 -11.00 10.80 17.78
C CYS A 404 -10.37 9.56 17.13
N GLY A 405 -10.93 9.08 16.01
CA GLY A 405 -10.47 7.88 15.30
C GLY A 405 -10.92 6.56 15.90
N ALA A 406 -11.70 6.55 16.99
CA ALA A 406 -12.25 5.31 17.54
C ALA A 406 -13.09 4.56 16.50
N THR A 407 -13.05 3.22 16.51
CA THR A 407 -13.85 2.40 15.61
C THR A 407 -14.38 1.13 16.30
N ARG A 408 -15.40 0.51 15.69
CA ARG A 408 -15.95 -0.79 16.09
C ARG A 408 -15.99 -1.75 14.92
N SER A 409 -16.11 -3.04 15.23
CA SER A 409 -16.41 -4.02 14.19
C SER A 409 -17.79 -3.70 13.61
N PRO A 410 -17.99 -3.68 12.29
CA PRO A 410 -19.32 -3.64 11.71
C PRO A 410 -20.16 -4.84 12.18
N PHE A 411 -19.53 -5.98 12.52
CA PHE A 411 -20.21 -7.16 13.06
C PHE A 411 -20.46 -7.10 14.58
N ALA A 412 -20.27 -5.94 15.23
CA ALA A 412 -20.62 -5.78 16.63
C ALA A 412 -22.13 -5.89 16.85
N SER A 413 -22.55 -6.21 18.09
CA SER A 413 -23.98 -6.22 18.42
C SER A 413 -24.59 -4.82 18.34
N ASP A 414 -25.86 -4.70 18.00
CA ASP A 414 -26.57 -3.42 17.90
C ASP A 414 -26.41 -2.58 19.19
N ARG A 415 -26.50 -3.21 20.37
CA ARG A 415 -26.23 -2.57 21.68
C ARG A 415 -24.83 -1.96 21.81
N GLU A 416 -23.81 -2.62 21.25
CA GLU A 416 -22.42 -2.11 21.29
C GLU A 416 -22.25 -0.90 20.36
N LEU A 417 -22.91 -0.93 19.18
CA LEU A 417 -22.89 0.18 18.23
C LEU A 417 -23.67 1.39 18.75
N GLU A 418 -24.85 1.19 19.34
CA GLU A 418 -25.64 2.23 20.00
C GLU A 418 -24.83 2.90 21.12
N HIS A 419 -24.22 2.10 22.00
CA HIS A 419 -23.37 2.63 23.07
C HIS A 419 -22.15 3.40 22.53
N PHE A 420 -21.55 2.92 21.44
CA PHE A 420 -20.46 3.62 20.77
C PHE A 420 -20.90 4.99 20.25
N ILE A 421 -22.07 5.07 19.61
CA ILE A 421 -22.66 6.32 19.12
C ILE A 421 -22.96 7.28 20.27
N GLU A 422 -23.63 6.82 21.32
CA GLU A 422 -24.01 7.66 22.46
C GLU A 422 -22.80 8.22 23.20
N HIS A 423 -21.78 7.40 23.46
CA HIS A 423 -20.58 7.82 24.17
C HIS A 423 -19.80 8.91 23.42
N HIS A 424 -19.74 8.83 22.09
CA HIS A 424 -18.99 9.82 21.29
C HIS A 424 -19.81 11.09 21.02
N SER A 425 -21.12 10.96 20.79
CA SER A 425 -21.99 12.11 20.55
C SER A 425 -22.23 12.94 21.82
N LYS A 426 -22.46 12.29 22.98
CA LYS A 426 -22.92 12.98 24.20
C LYS A 426 -21.82 13.20 25.24
N GLU A 427 -20.83 12.30 25.35
CA GLU A 427 -19.92 12.30 26.50
C GLU A 427 -18.49 12.77 26.18
N THR A 428 -17.99 12.54 24.96
CA THR A 428 -16.56 12.75 24.67
C THR A 428 -16.27 13.66 23.48
N CYS A 429 -16.77 13.33 22.29
CA CYS A 429 -16.32 13.94 21.03
C CYS A 429 -17.28 15.03 20.50
N GLY A 430 -18.53 15.04 20.95
CA GLY A 430 -19.53 16.03 20.54
C GLY A 430 -20.00 15.85 19.09
N LYS A 431 -19.62 14.75 18.43
CA LYS A 431 -20.04 14.39 17.07
C LYS A 431 -20.41 12.92 17.02
N GLU A 432 -21.52 12.62 16.36
CA GLU A 432 -22.00 11.27 16.12
C GLU A 432 -21.04 10.52 15.17
N PRO A 433 -20.53 9.34 15.58
CA PRO A 433 -19.85 8.43 14.67
C PRO A 433 -20.80 7.92 13.59
N ASP A 434 -20.25 7.63 12.41
CA ASP A 434 -21.02 7.12 11.26
C ASP A 434 -20.22 6.05 10.51
N ASN A 435 -20.81 5.47 9.47
CA ASN A 435 -20.18 4.48 8.61
C ASN A 435 -19.41 5.16 7.47
N TYR A 436 -18.08 5.02 7.51
CA TYR A 436 -17.19 5.60 6.50
C TYR A 436 -16.45 4.52 5.71
N ALA A 437 -16.41 4.67 4.38
CA ALA A 437 -15.50 3.91 3.53
C ALA A 437 -14.04 4.31 3.83
N LEU A 438 -13.10 3.41 3.52
CA LEU A 438 -11.67 3.71 3.65
C LEU A 438 -11.09 3.96 2.26
N THR A 439 -10.21 4.94 2.12
CA THR A 439 -9.65 5.34 0.82
C THR A 439 -8.13 5.42 0.84
N THR A 440 -7.51 5.23 -0.31
CA THR A 440 -6.09 5.49 -0.51
C THR A 440 -5.77 5.75 -1.97
N ASP A 441 -4.70 6.50 -2.23
CA ASP A 441 -4.10 6.63 -3.54
C ASP A 441 -2.86 5.74 -3.64
N ALA A 442 -2.71 5.08 -4.77
CA ALA A 442 -1.49 4.36 -5.09
C ALA A 442 -1.09 4.56 -6.55
N ASP A 443 0.23 4.63 -6.77
CA ASP A 443 0.84 4.61 -8.10
C ASP A 443 1.25 3.18 -8.42
N VAL A 444 0.54 2.55 -9.35
CA VAL A 444 0.73 1.15 -9.70
C VAL A 444 1.08 0.99 -11.18
N ASP A 445 1.91 0.01 -11.49
CA ASP A 445 2.05 -0.45 -12.87
C ASP A 445 0.89 -1.41 -13.16
N MET A 446 0.34 -1.36 -14.38
CA MET A 446 -0.88 -2.09 -14.71
C MET A 446 -1.00 -2.56 -16.15
N LEU A 447 -1.72 -3.66 -16.34
CA LEU A 447 -2.27 -4.14 -17.60
C LEU A 447 -3.76 -3.85 -17.62
N LEU A 448 -4.18 -2.90 -18.46
CA LEU A 448 -5.57 -2.53 -18.67
C LEU A 448 -6.08 -3.20 -19.94
N PHE A 449 -7.05 -4.11 -19.78
CA PHE A 449 -7.76 -4.76 -20.88
C PHE A 449 -9.12 -4.08 -21.06
N LYS A 450 -9.41 -3.66 -22.30
CA LYS A 450 -10.57 -2.81 -22.58
C LYS A 450 -11.72 -3.53 -23.29
N SER A 451 -12.90 -2.95 -23.16
CA SER A 451 -14.08 -3.21 -24.00
C SER A 451 -14.68 -4.62 -23.88
N PHE A 452 -14.77 -5.16 -22.66
CA PHE A 452 -15.63 -6.32 -22.38
C PHE A 452 -17.09 -5.91 -22.30
N LYS A 453 -18.00 -6.76 -22.76
CA LYS A 453 -19.44 -6.45 -22.77
C LYS A 453 -20.11 -6.70 -21.43
N GLU A 454 -19.59 -7.69 -20.71
CA GLU A 454 -20.10 -8.05 -19.39
C GLU A 454 -19.01 -8.03 -18.33
N LYS A 455 -19.40 -7.68 -17.10
CA LYS A 455 -18.57 -7.82 -15.90
C LYS A 455 -18.02 -9.24 -15.73
N SER A 456 -18.83 -10.24 -16.08
CA SER A 456 -18.48 -11.67 -16.00
C SER A 456 -17.26 -11.97 -16.89
N GLU A 457 -17.26 -11.50 -18.15
CA GLU A 457 -16.16 -11.70 -19.11
C GLU A 457 -14.87 -11.08 -18.59
N ALA A 458 -14.93 -9.82 -18.18
CA ALA A 458 -13.80 -9.05 -17.69
C ALA A 458 -13.10 -9.73 -16.49
N ILE A 459 -13.87 -10.12 -15.47
CA ILE A 459 -13.34 -10.73 -14.25
C ILE A 459 -12.79 -12.15 -14.51
N ASN A 460 -13.50 -12.97 -15.29
CA ASN A 460 -13.06 -14.33 -15.61
C ASN A 460 -11.78 -14.32 -16.44
N TYR A 461 -11.69 -13.41 -17.41
CA TYR A 461 -10.50 -13.25 -18.24
C TYR A 461 -9.28 -12.83 -17.42
N ALA A 462 -9.41 -11.77 -16.60
CA ALA A 462 -8.30 -11.28 -15.78
C ALA A 462 -7.83 -12.33 -14.75
N GLU A 463 -8.77 -13.05 -14.14
CA GLU A 463 -8.43 -14.12 -13.18
C GLU A 463 -7.69 -15.28 -13.86
N ALA A 464 -8.10 -15.67 -15.07
CA ALA A 464 -7.42 -16.71 -15.84
C ALA A 464 -5.99 -16.30 -16.21
N ILE A 465 -5.78 -15.06 -16.67
CA ILE A 465 -4.42 -14.55 -16.95
C ILE A 465 -3.57 -14.55 -15.68
N ARG A 466 -4.10 -14.09 -14.55
CA ARG A 466 -3.39 -14.12 -13.27
C ARG A 466 -3.02 -15.54 -12.84
N MET A 467 -3.92 -16.50 -13.02
CA MET A 467 -3.66 -17.92 -12.74
C MET A 467 -2.55 -18.50 -13.62
N GLY A 468 -2.56 -18.21 -14.93
CA GLY A 468 -1.49 -18.63 -15.83
C GLY A 468 -0.14 -18.01 -15.46
N ALA A 469 -0.14 -16.72 -15.14
CA ALA A 469 1.06 -15.98 -14.75
C ALA A 469 1.65 -16.48 -13.42
N ASN A 470 0.80 -16.86 -12.46
CA ASN A 470 1.21 -17.43 -11.16
C ASN A 470 2.13 -18.65 -11.34
N ILE A 471 1.82 -19.52 -12.31
CA ILE A 471 2.64 -20.69 -12.62
C ILE A 471 3.86 -20.28 -13.45
N ILE A 472 3.65 -19.57 -14.55
CA ILE A 472 4.69 -19.31 -15.55
C ILE A 472 5.81 -18.41 -15.01
N LEU A 473 5.46 -17.46 -14.13
CA LEU A 473 6.41 -16.53 -13.54
C LEU A 473 6.85 -16.96 -12.13
N GLU A 474 6.36 -18.09 -11.61
CA GLU A 474 6.63 -18.59 -10.25
C GLU A 474 6.39 -17.52 -9.16
N MET A 475 5.42 -16.64 -9.41
CA MET A 475 5.02 -15.57 -8.49
C MET A 475 3.90 -16.05 -7.58
N ASN A 476 3.68 -15.43 -6.42
CA ASN A 476 2.48 -15.68 -5.63
C ASN A 476 1.26 -15.04 -6.34
N ARG A 477 0.08 -15.65 -6.20
CA ARG A 477 -1.16 -15.11 -6.80
C ARG A 477 -1.53 -13.74 -6.21
N ASP A 478 -1.05 -13.48 -5.01
CA ASP A 478 -1.20 -12.24 -4.26
C ASP A 478 -0.21 -11.15 -4.70
N ASP A 479 0.75 -11.45 -5.58
CA ASP A 479 1.69 -10.48 -6.13
C ASP A 479 1.05 -9.60 -7.22
N LEU A 480 -0.08 -10.02 -7.78
CA LEU A 480 -0.89 -9.21 -8.71
C LEU A 480 -2.35 -9.15 -8.25
N GLU A 481 -2.94 -7.98 -8.39
CA GLU A 481 -4.33 -7.72 -8.03
C GLU A 481 -5.19 -7.36 -9.24
N ILE A 482 -6.50 -7.51 -9.09
CA ILE A 482 -7.48 -7.25 -10.15
C ILE A 482 -8.41 -6.12 -9.70
N LEU A 483 -8.61 -5.13 -10.55
CA LEU A 483 -9.57 -4.05 -10.37
C LEU A 483 -10.48 -3.97 -11.59
N LEU A 484 -11.80 -3.98 -11.37
CA LEU A 484 -12.80 -3.75 -12.41
C LEU A 484 -12.99 -2.23 -12.59
N LEU A 485 -13.05 -1.78 -13.83
CA LEU A 485 -13.28 -0.39 -14.21
C LEU A 485 -14.46 -0.31 -15.21
N PRO A 486 -15.70 -0.18 -14.72
CA PRO A 486 -16.86 -0.01 -15.59
C PRO A 486 -16.83 1.38 -16.26
N GLU A 487 -16.89 1.43 -17.60
CA GLU A 487 -17.06 2.69 -18.34
C GLU A 487 -18.56 3.03 -18.49
N THR A 488 -19.36 2.02 -18.85
CA THR A 488 -20.82 2.11 -18.97
C THR A 488 -21.49 0.86 -18.38
N GLU A 489 -22.83 0.76 -18.43
CA GLU A 489 -23.56 -0.45 -18.04
C GLU A 489 -23.25 -1.66 -18.95
N GLU A 490 -22.79 -1.42 -20.17
CA GLU A 490 -22.52 -2.43 -21.21
C GLU A 490 -21.04 -2.49 -21.63
N GLU A 491 -20.16 -1.72 -20.97
CA GLU A 491 -18.74 -1.68 -21.28
C GLU A 491 -17.89 -1.70 -20.01
N TYR A 492 -17.13 -2.78 -19.86
CA TYR A 492 -16.29 -3.06 -18.70
C TYR A 492 -14.84 -3.16 -19.14
N ASN A 493 -13.97 -2.42 -18.45
CA ASN A 493 -12.55 -2.64 -18.51
C ASN A 493 -12.10 -3.40 -17.26
N VAL A 494 -10.98 -4.09 -17.35
CA VAL A 494 -10.36 -4.78 -16.20
C VAL A 494 -8.87 -4.53 -16.18
N VAL A 495 -8.37 -4.35 -14.98
CA VAL A 495 -6.97 -4.08 -14.71
C VAL A 495 -6.38 -5.24 -13.93
N ILE A 496 -5.23 -5.73 -14.38
CA ILE A 496 -4.30 -6.51 -13.56
C ILE A 496 -3.15 -5.59 -13.19
N TYR A 497 -2.99 -5.29 -11.91
CA TYR A 497 -1.96 -4.36 -11.45
C TYR A 497 -1.02 -4.99 -10.44
N ASP A 498 0.18 -4.41 -10.38
CA ASP A 498 1.20 -4.76 -9.41
C ASP A 498 1.12 -3.80 -8.21
N PRO A 499 0.76 -4.29 -7.00
CA PRO A 499 0.66 -3.45 -5.82
C PRO A 499 2.02 -3.01 -5.26
N MET A 500 3.13 -3.54 -5.80
CA MET A 500 4.48 -3.14 -5.38
C MET A 500 4.80 -1.72 -5.92
N PRO A 501 5.17 -0.77 -5.04
CA PRO A 501 5.55 0.57 -5.46
C PRO A 501 6.69 0.53 -6.48
N GLY A 502 6.46 1.17 -7.63
CA GLY A 502 7.43 1.23 -8.74
C GLY A 502 7.50 -0.03 -9.61
N GLY A 503 6.65 -1.03 -9.36
CA GLY A 503 6.53 -2.24 -10.16
C GLY A 503 7.62 -3.28 -9.92
N SER A 504 7.23 -4.55 -9.81
CA SER A 504 8.09 -5.73 -9.77
C SER A 504 8.52 -6.22 -11.15
N GLY A 505 7.96 -5.63 -12.22
CA GLY A 505 8.20 -6.00 -13.62
C GLY A 505 7.52 -7.30 -14.07
N LEU A 506 6.66 -7.90 -13.23
CA LEU A 506 5.87 -9.08 -13.60
C LEU A 506 4.97 -8.83 -14.81
N LEU A 507 4.38 -7.64 -14.93
CA LEU A 507 3.45 -7.29 -16.02
C LEU A 507 4.10 -7.31 -17.40
N GLY A 508 5.33 -6.76 -17.51
CA GLY A 508 6.11 -6.86 -18.74
C GLY A 508 6.45 -8.32 -19.10
N GLN A 509 6.75 -9.15 -18.10
CA GLN A 509 7.00 -10.59 -18.32
C GLN A 509 5.74 -11.33 -18.77
N ILE A 510 4.55 -10.94 -18.32
CA ILE A 510 3.28 -11.48 -18.83
C ILE A 510 3.14 -11.21 -20.32
N ILE A 511 3.47 -10.00 -20.77
CA ILE A 511 3.43 -9.63 -22.19
C ILE A 511 4.47 -10.44 -22.99
N GLU A 512 5.71 -10.50 -22.52
CA GLU A 512 6.79 -11.25 -23.18
C GLU A 512 6.46 -12.74 -23.34
N ARG A 513 5.83 -13.34 -22.32
CA ARG A 513 5.53 -14.77 -22.24
C ARG A 513 4.04 -15.08 -22.41
N TRP A 514 3.31 -14.21 -23.10
CA TRP A 514 1.85 -14.25 -23.20
C TRP A 514 1.28 -15.62 -23.55
N LYS A 515 1.81 -16.25 -24.60
CA LYS A 515 1.35 -17.57 -25.04
C LYS A 515 1.54 -18.67 -24.00
N GLU A 516 2.63 -18.62 -23.25
CA GLU A 516 2.90 -19.57 -22.17
C GLU A 516 1.91 -19.36 -21.03
N VAL A 517 1.64 -18.10 -20.67
CA VAL A 517 0.66 -17.69 -19.67
C VAL A 517 -0.74 -18.20 -20.05
N CYS A 518 -1.21 -17.93 -21.28
CA CYS A 518 -2.50 -18.40 -21.77
C CYS A 518 -2.59 -19.93 -21.76
N LYS A 519 -1.55 -20.63 -22.22
CA LYS A 519 -1.53 -22.10 -22.22
C LYS A 519 -1.61 -22.67 -20.80
N ALA A 520 -0.91 -22.05 -19.85
CA ALA A 520 -0.98 -22.47 -18.45
C ALA A 520 -2.37 -22.21 -17.85
N ALA A 521 -2.97 -21.05 -18.15
CA ALA A 521 -4.34 -20.75 -17.74
C ALA A 521 -5.33 -21.81 -18.24
N LEU A 522 -5.25 -22.22 -19.52
CA LEU A 522 -6.13 -23.25 -20.09
C LEU A 522 -6.00 -24.60 -19.38
N ILE A 523 -4.78 -25.01 -19.00
CA ILE A 523 -4.56 -26.25 -18.24
C ILE A 523 -5.21 -26.15 -16.86
N LEU A 524 -5.04 -25.03 -16.16
CA LEU A 524 -5.61 -24.84 -14.82
C LEU A 524 -7.14 -24.72 -14.81
N LEU A 525 -7.72 -24.17 -15.88
CA LEU A 525 -9.17 -24.07 -16.03
C LEU A 525 -9.81 -25.43 -16.36
N ASP A 526 -9.04 -26.40 -16.85
CA ASP A 526 -9.45 -27.80 -16.93
C ASP A 526 -9.40 -28.47 -15.55
N CYS A 527 -10.31 -28.03 -14.70
CA CYS A 527 -10.35 -28.32 -13.28
C CYS A 527 -10.39 -29.83 -12.99
N SER A 528 -9.41 -30.30 -12.21
CA SER A 528 -9.30 -31.69 -11.77
C SER A 528 -10.48 -32.16 -10.90
N ASN A 529 -11.24 -31.23 -10.32
CA ASN A 529 -12.47 -31.52 -9.57
C ASN A 529 -13.73 -31.56 -10.45
N GLN A 530 -13.58 -31.35 -11.77
CA GLN A 530 -14.67 -31.33 -12.76
C GLN A 530 -15.85 -30.45 -12.33
N CYS A 531 -15.57 -29.32 -11.65
CA CYS A 531 -16.63 -28.44 -11.18
C CYS A 531 -17.40 -27.84 -12.36
N GLN A 532 -18.70 -27.58 -12.18
CA GLN A 532 -19.54 -27.02 -13.25
C GLN A 532 -19.11 -25.59 -13.62
N LEU A 533 -19.01 -24.69 -12.64
CA LEU A 533 -18.68 -23.28 -12.83
C LEU A 533 -17.28 -22.94 -12.29
N SER A 534 -17.11 -22.97 -10.98
CA SER A 534 -15.84 -22.66 -10.32
C SER A 534 -15.76 -23.29 -8.93
N CYS A 535 -14.54 -23.59 -8.44
CA CYS A 535 -14.30 -24.06 -7.08
C CYS A 535 -12.93 -23.58 -6.55
N TYR A 536 -12.62 -23.87 -5.29
CA TYR A 536 -11.34 -23.49 -4.66
C TYR A 536 -10.12 -24.21 -5.22
N VAL A 537 -10.33 -25.27 -6.02
CA VAL A 537 -9.25 -26.00 -6.71
C VAL A 537 -8.87 -25.33 -8.04
N CYS A 538 -9.75 -24.50 -8.64
CA CYS A 538 -9.44 -23.79 -9.88
C CYS A 538 -9.36 -22.26 -9.67
N MET A 539 -10.51 -21.59 -9.61
CA MET A 539 -10.56 -20.12 -9.66
C MET A 539 -10.77 -19.46 -8.30
N ARG A 540 -11.44 -20.12 -7.35
CA ARG A 540 -11.89 -19.46 -6.10
C ARG A 540 -10.76 -19.37 -5.06
N THR A 541 -10.70 -18.23 -4.37
CA THR A 541 -9.89 -17.97 -3.19
C THR A 541 -10.71 -17.17 -2.18
N TYR A 542 -10.24 -17.08 -0.93
CA TYR A 542 -10.88 -16.19 0.04
C TYR A 542 -10.82 -14.71 -0.36
N ARG A 543 -9.80 -14.30 -1.13
CA ARG A 543 -9.60 -12.90 -1.53
C ARG A 543 -10.52 -12.46 -2.67
N ASN A 544 -10.92 -13.38 -3.55
CA ASN A 544 -11.82 -13.07 -4.67
C ASN A 544 -13.28 -13.51 -4.39
N ILE A 545 -13.66 -13.64 -3.12
CA ILE A 545 -15.01 -14.06 -2.71
C ILE A 545 -16.13 -13.20 -3.30
N MET A 546 -15.86 -11.91 -3.52
CA MET A 546 -16.78 -11.00 -4.22
C MET A 546 -17.17 -11.43 -5.63
N ASN A 547 -16.31 -12.21 -6.26
CA ASN A 547 -16.44 -12.59 -7.66
C ASN A 547 -16.90 -14.05 -7.78
N HIS A 548 -17.11 -14.78 -6.68
CA HIS A 548 -17.43 -16.21 -6.70
C HIS A 548 -18.69 -16.54 -7.48
N GLU A 549 -19.69 -15.64 -7.44
CA GLU A 549 -20.94 -15.78 -8.18
C GLU A 549 -20.76 -15.53 -9.69
N SER A 550 -19.79 -14.69 -10.07
CA SER A 550 -19.50 -14.37 -11.46
C SER A 550 -18.52 -15.34 -12.14
N PHE A 551 -17.82 -16.20 -11.37
CA PHE A 551 -16.79 -17.07 -11.94
C PHE A 551 -17.36 -18.30 -12.67
N ASP A 552 -17.02 -18.41 -13.95
CA ASP A 552 -17.28 -19.54 -14.84
C ASP A 552 -16.01 -19.90 -15.61
N ARG A 553 -15.45 -21.07 -15.31
CA ARG A 553 -14.21 -21.55 -15.92
C ARG A 553 -14.36 -21.81 -17.42
N ASN A 554 -15.54 -22.18 -17.90
CA ASN A 554 -15.75 -22.48 -19.32
C ASN A 554 -15.74 -21.18 -20.13
N LEU A 555 -16.42 -20.15 -19.63
CA LEU A 555 -16.34 -18.79 -20.17
C LEU A 555 -14.88 -18.31 -20.20
N ALA A 556 -14.16 -18.46 -19.08
CA ALA A 556 -12.75 -18.10 -19.01
C ALA A 556 -11.90 -18.84 -20.07
N MET A 557 -12.13 -20.15 -20.26
CA MET A 557 -11.41 -20.93 -21.27
C MET A 557 -11.66 -20.43 -22.69
N ASP A 558 -12.91 -20.10 -23.01
CA ASP A 558 -13.26 -19.65 -24.35
C ASP A 558 -12.70 -18.25 -24.65
N LEU A 559 -12.73 -17.34 -23.65
CA LEU A 559 -12.06 -16.04 -23.74
C LEU A 559 -10.54 -16.21 -23.94
N ILE A 560 -9.88 -17.06 -23.15
CA ILE A 560 -8.43 -17.28 -23.29
C ILE A 560 -8.09 -17.87 -24.65
N LYS A 561 -8.84 -18.86 -25.15
CA LYS A 561 -8.61 -19.44 -26.49
C LYS A 561 -8.69 -18.37 -27.58
N ASN A 562 -9.67 -17.46 -27.49
CA ASN A 562 -9.82 -16.37 -28.45
C ASN A 562 -8.60 -15.43 -28.45
N TYR A 563 -7.98 -15.20 -27.29
CA TYR A 563 -6.87 -14.25 -27.13
C TYR A 563 -5.48 -14.90 -26.95
N THR A 564 -5.30 -16.19 -27.28
CA THR A 564 -4.00 -16.89 -27.19
C THR A 564 -3.03 -16.51 -28.33
N THR A 565 -3.41 -15.58 -29.22
CA THR A 565 -2.59 -15.16 -30.36
C THR A 565 -1.39 -14.29 -29.94
N ASN A 566 -0.55 -13.87 -30.88
CA ASN A 566 0.57 -12.99 -30.58
C ASN A 566 0.06 -11.60 -30.16
N ILE A 567 0.66 -11.05 -29.11
CA ILE A 567 0.53 -9.64 -28.77
C ILE A 567 1.26 -8.80 -29.83
N VAL A 568 0.60 -7.77 -30.35
CA VAL A 568 1.18 -6.85 -31.34
C VAL A 568 1.28 -5.45 -30.74
N PHE A 569 2.50 -4.91 -30.62
CA PHE A 569 2.74 -3.52 -30.23
C PHE A 569 2.13 -2.56 -31.27
N ARG A 570 1.50 -1.49 -30.78
CA ARG A 570 0.87 -0.47 -31.61
C ARG A 570 1.60 0.86 -31.53
N HIS A 571 1.63 1.47 -30.35
CA HIS A 571 2.33 2.73 -30.13
C HIS A 571 2.53 2.99 -28.63
N ASP A 572 3.39 3.95 -28.32
CA ASP A 572 3.62 4.41 -26.95
C ASP A 572 2.46 5.28 -26.44
N ILE A 573 2.25 5.23 -25.13
CA ILE A 573 1.37 6.12 -24.38
C ILE A 573 2.27 7.22 -23.80
N PRO A 574 2.10 8.50 -24.20
CA PRO A 574 2.89 9.59 -23.63
C PRO A 574 2.58 9.75 -22.15
N ALA A 575 3.60 10.07 -21.34
CA ALA A 575 3.40 10.36 -19.93
C ALA A 575 2.41 11.52 -19.74
N ARG A 576 1.46 11.36 -18.82
CA ARG A 576 0.62 12.45 -18.32
C ARG A 576 1.12 12.83 -16.95
N THR A 577 2.15 13.66 -16.95
CA THR A 577 2.49 14.48 -15.80
C THR A 577 1.51 15.65 -15.81
N GLY A 578 0.27 15.45 -15.33
CA GLY A 578 -0.50 16.60 -14.89
C GLY A 578 0.42 17.44 -14.00
N GLN A 579 0.29 18.79 -14.01
CA GLN A 579 0.73 19.56 -12.85
C GLN A 579 0.34 18.72 -11.64
N GLN A 580 1.25 18.50 -10.69
CA GLN A 580 0.80 18.25 -9.34
C GLN A 580 -0.26 19.32 -9.14
N ILE A 581 -1.53 18.96 -9.21
CA ILE A 581 -2.59 19.72 -8.58
C ILE A 581 -1.98 19.86 -7.20
N GLN A 582 -1.53 21.07 -6.87
CA GLN A 582 -0.79 21.42 -5.66
C GLN A 582 -1.27 20.50 -4.59
N THR A 583 -0.52 19.43 -4.25
CA THR A 583 -0.99 18.32 -3.40
C THR A 583 -2.50 18.36 -3.29
N GLY A 584 -3.21 18.03 -4.38
CA GLY A 584 -4.66 18.06 -4.42
C GLY A 584 -5.07 17.04 -3.40
N THR A 585 -5.10 17.50 -2.17
CA THR A 585 -5.34 16.74 -1.00
C THR A 585 -6.76 16.25 -1.25
N SER A 586 -6.93 14.96 -1.53
CA SER A 586 -7.96 14.26 -0.75
C SER A 586 -7.62 14.68 0.64
N THR A 587 -8.46 15.55 1.17
CA THR A 587 -8.09 16.53 2.18
C THR A 587 -7.17 15.84 3.23
N ASN A 588 -5.84 15.97 3.12
CA ASN A 588 -4.86 15.06 3.72
C ASN A 588 -4.34 15.72 4.98
#